data_AF-A0A9W7FMP5-F1
#
_entry.id   AF-A0A9W7FMP5-F1
#
_cell.length_a   1.000
_cell.length_b   1.000
_cell.length_c   1.000
_cell.angle_alpha   90.00
_cell.angle_beta   90.00
_cell.angle_gamma   90.00
#
_symmetry.space_group_name_H-M   'P 1'
#
loop_
_entity.id
_entity.type
_entity.pdbx_description
1 polymer ?
#
loop_
_entity_poly.entity_id
_entity_poly.type
_entity_poly.pdbx_seq_one_letter_code
_entity_poly.pdbx_strand_id
1 'polypeptide(L)'
;MLRNDEDGSFFMKAERDINKGEEIVHEYTRADNGELLKTYGFVIPGRGSECFCGKEVLIESVNGLKGRFEEEEWDIMDGWDSKCDFLNGWIGLPTEIPISGESDISEEIVTALTILCLEYEAFKSIFIEEEPGILEKDVVLGGGDFLEGLVCAGLLEVWERRRKEYGVEPKEQTSRGDIARVIWREEGGRLEGMRRGVLKVLGREEEDDKEEEEEEEEEEEEKEREDEEEKEKEEETEKGTKRIKLW
;
A
#
# COMPACT_ATOMS: atom_id res chain seq x y z
N MET A 1 26.99 -17.00 6.17
CA MET A 1 27.16 -17.83 4.94
C MET A 1 27.31 -19.29 5.36
N LEU A 2 26.35 -20.13 5.01
CA LEU A 2 26.30 -21.55 5.37
C LEU A 2 27.18 -22.36 4.43
N ARG A 3 27.99 -23.28 4.98
CA ARG A 3 28.73 -24.28 4.20
C ARG A 3 28.45 -25.66 4.79
N ASN A 4 28.10 -26.61 3.93
CA ASN A 4 28.12 -28.03 4.27
C ASN A 4 29.49 -28.55 3.86
N ASP A 5 30.23 -29.12 4.81
CA ASP A 5 31.45 -29.84 4.51
C ASP A 5 31.12 -31.27 4.03
N GLU A 6 32.09 -31.94 3.41
CA GLU A 6 31.93 -33.28 2.82
C GLU A 6 31.53 -34.35 3.86
N ASP A 7 31.69 -34.07 5.15
CA ASP A 7 31.30 -34.92 6.27
C ASP A 7 29.84 -34.69 6.75
N GLY A 8 29.12 -33.76 6.13
CA GLY A 8 27.73 -33.43 6.48
C GLY A 8 27.58 -32.58 7.74
N SER A 9 28.67 -32.01 8.25
CA SER A 9 28.61 -31.09 9.38
C SER A 9 28.19 -29.67 8.96
N PHE A 10 27.48 -28.99 9.87
CA PHE A 10 26.94 -27.65 9.66
C PHE A 10 27.76 -26.62 10.43
N PHE A 11 28.30 -25.63 9.73
CA PHE A 11 29.04 -24.54 10.33
C PHE A 11 28.31 -23.21 10.18
N MET A 12 28.14 -22.51 11.30
CA MET A 12 27.63 -21.14 11.33
C MET A 12 28.73 -20.21 11.82
N LYS A 13 29.07 -19.23 10.98
CA LYS A 13 30.00 -18.15 11.33
C LYS A 13 29.21 -16.93 11.77
N ALA A 14 29.63 -16.30 12.87
CA ALA A 14 29.10 -15.02 13.29
C ALA A 14 29.27 -13.95 12.19
N GLU A 15 28.25 -13.11 12.00
CA GLU A 15 28.22 -12.07 10.97
C GLU A 15 29.04 -10.84 11.35
N ARG A 16 29.26 -10.65 12.65
CA ARG A 16 30.06 -9.56 13.24
C ARG A 16 30.89 -10.08 14.41
N ASP A 17 31.82 -9.26 14.89
CA ASP A 17 32.51 -9.52 16.16
C ASP A 17 31.53 -9.41 17.34
N ILE A 18 31.71 -10.27 18.34
CA ILE A 18 30.76 -10.44 19.46
C ILE A 18 31.54 -10.43 20.77
N ASN A 19 31.14 -9.53 21.68
CA ASN A 19 31.76 -9.46 23.01
C ASN A 19 31.18 -10.52 23.96
N LYS A 20 31.92 -10.83 25.04
CA LYS A 20 31.45 -11.76 26.06
C LYS A 20 30.17 -11.23 26.72
N GLY A 21 29.09 -11.99 26.60
CA GLY A 21 27.78 -11.65 27.17
C GLY A 21 26.82 -10.99 26.18
N GLU A 22 27.25 -10.70 24.95
CA GLU A 22 26.36 -10.25 23.88
C GLU A 22 25.59 -11.40 23.24
N GLU A 23 24.41 -11.08 22.72
CA GLU A 23 23.63 -11.99 21.89
C GLU A 23 24.25 -12.15 20.49
N ILE A 24 24.29 -13.40 20.02
CA ILE A 24 24.67 -13.74 18.64
C ILE A 24 23.42 -13.65 17.78
N VAL A 25 23.35 -12.60 16.96
CA VAL A 25 22.24 -12.38 16.02
C VAL A 25 22.65 -12.86 14.63
N HIS A 26 21.71 -13.43 13.89
CA HIS A 26 21.88 -13.86 12.50
C HIS A 26 20.69 -13.40 11.67
N GLU A 27 20.92 -12.85 10.47
CA GLU A 27 19.86 -12.57 9.52
C GLU A 27 19.33 -13.89 8.92
N TYR A 28 18.12 -14.29 9.33
CA TYR A 28 17.49 -15.55 8.91
C TYR A 28 17.33 -15.64 7.38
N THR A 29 16.78 -14.59 6.79
CA THR A 29 16.41 -14.49 5.38
C THR A 29 16.39 -13.02 4.99
N ARG A 30 16.31 -12.71 3.69
CA ARG A 30 15.92 -11.38 3.20
C ARG A 30 14.40 -11.23 3.07
N ALA A 31 13.65 -12.06 3.81
CA ALA A 31 12.20 -12.06 3.77
C ALA A 31 11.65 -10.75 4.32
N ASP A 32 10.51 -10.38 3.74
CA ASP A 32 9.73 -9.24 4.16
C ASP A 32 8.90 -9.56 5.43
N ASN A 33 8.25 -8.56 6.02
CA ASN A 33 7.46 -8.77 7.24
C ASN A 33 6.28 -9.74 7.07
N GLY A 34 5.72 -9.88 5.87
CA GLY A 34 4.63 -10.83 5.61
C GLY A 34 5.12 -12.28 5.66
N GLU A 35 6.25 -12.57 5.03
CA GLU A 35 6.89 -13.88 5.06
C GLU A 35 7.49 -14.19 6.44
N LEU A 36 8.08 -13.19 7.14
CA LEU A 36 8.58 -13.37 8.50
C LEU A 36 7.45 -13.72 9.47
N LEU A 37 6.31 -13.05 9.36
CA LEU A 37 5.15 -13.35 10.20
C LEU A 37 4.60 -14.75 9.93
N LYS A 38 4.42 -15.11 8.65
CA LYS A 38 3.90 -16.42 8.24
C LYS A 38 4.81 -17.56 8.67
N THR A 39 6.13 -17.38 8.53
CA THR A 39 7.12 -18.45 8.72
C THR A 39 7.59 -18.55 10.18
N TYR A 40 7.84 -17.41 10.82
CA TYR A 40 8.53 -17.35 12.11
C TYR A 40 7.70 -16.71 13.23
N GLY A 41 6.58 -16.04 12.90
CA GLY A 41 5.69 -15.45 13.89
C GLY A 41 6.20 -14.14 14.51
N PHE A 42 7.10 -13.43 13.83
CA PHE A 42 7.58 -12.12 14.23
C PHE A 42 7.70 -11.18 13.03
N VAL A 43 7.84 -9.88 13.30
CA VAL A 43 8.10 -8.83 12.31
C VAL A 43 9.29 -7.98 12.77
N ILE A 44 9.95 -7.32 11.83
CA ILE A 44 11.05 -6.38 12.09
C ILE A 44 10.56 -5.00 11.67
N PRO A 45 10.31 -4.08 12.62
CA PRO A 45 9.85 -2.72 12.30
C PRO A 45 10.81 -2.04 11.32
N GLY A 46 10.26 -1.43 10.27
CA GLY A 46 11.03 -0.68 9.27
C GLY A 46 11.77 -1.54 8.25
N ARG A 47 11.66 -2.88 8.33
CA ARG A 47 12.17 -3.77 7.28
C ARG A 47 11.34 -3.70 6.00
N GLY A 48 10.10 -3.23 6.12
CA GLY A 48 9.12 -3.29 5.05
C GLY A 48 8.58 -4.71 4.88
N SER A 49 7.33 -4.77 4.46
CA SER A 49 6.70 -5.90 3.81
C SER A 49 6.72 -5.58 2.30
N GLU A 50 7.05 -6.52 1.42
CA GLU A 50 6.76 -6.33 0.01
C GLU A 50 5.24 -6.50 -0.11
N CYS A 51 4.53 -5.40 -0.34
CA CYS A 51 3.12 -5.51 -0.66
C CYS A 51 3.05 -5.70 -2.16
N PHE A 52 2.44 -6.78 -2.59
CA PHE A 52 2.22 -6.99 -3.99
C PHE A 52 0.85 -6.42 -4.37
N CYS A 53 0.82 -5.51 -5.33
CA CYS A 53 -0.32 -5.35 -6.22
C CYS A 53 -0.46 -6.66 -7.00
N GLY A 54 -1.13 -7.63 -6.38
CA GLY A 54 -1.51 -8.87 -7.04
C GLY A 54 -2.21 -8.58 -8.36
N LYS A 55 -2.16 -9.53 -9.29
CA LYS A 55 -3.02 -9.54 -10.48
C LYS A 55 -4.48 -9.29 -10.10
N GLU A 56 -4.88 -9.73 -8.91
CA GLU A 56 -6.17 -9.44 -8.28
C GLU A 56 -6.44 -7.95 -8.11
N VAL A 57 -5.47 -7.14 -7.69
CA VAL A 57 -5.61 -5.67 -7.56
C VAL A 57 -5.76 -5.04 -8.95
N LEU A 58 -4.97 -5.46 -9.94
CA LEU A 58 -5.12 -4.97 -11.32
C LEU A 58 -6.50 -5.33 -11.90
N ILE A 59 -6.94 -6.56 -11.67
CA ILE A 59 -8.28 -7.04 -12.06
C ILE A 59 -9.36 -6.26 -11.32
N GLU A 60 -9.20 -6.00 -10.03
CA GLU A 60 -10.12 -5.20 -9.22
C GLU A 60 -10.15 -3.74 -9.67
N SER A 61 -9.03 -3.17 -10.12
CA SER A 61 -8.97 -1.82 -10.66
C SER A 61 -9.73 -1.73 -11.97
N VAL A 62 -9.50 -2.67 -12.90
CA VAL A 62 -10.26 -2.73 -14.17
C VAL A 62 -11.73 -3.05 -13.93
N ASN A 63 -12.06 -3.94 -13.00
CA ASN A 63 -13.44 -4.24 -12.62
C ASN A 63 -14.13 -3.08 -11.86
N GLY A 64 -13.37 -2.27 -11.12
CA GLY A 64 -13.89 -1.04 -10.51
C GLY A 64 -14.28 -0.05 -11.61
N LEU A 65 -13.45 0.10 -12.63
CA LEU A 65 -13.76 0.91 -13.81
C LEU A 65 -15.00 0.39 -14.55
N LYS A 66 -15.16 -0.93 -14.66
CA LYS A 66 -16.35 -1.57 -15.25
C LYS A 66 -17.67 -1.15 -14.58
N GLY A 67 -17.67 -0.83 -13.29
CA GLY A 67 -18.85 -0.33 -12.58
C GLY A 67 -19.26 1.10 -12.97
N ARG A 68 -18.41 1.81 -13.73
CA ARG A 68 -18.60 3.22 -14.12
C ARG A 68 -19.04 3.42 -15.58
N PHE A 69 -18.96 2.37 -16.40
CA PHE A 69 -19.35 2.40 -17.81
C PHE A 69 -20.72 1.72 -18.00
N GLU A 70 -21.51 2.18 -18.96
CA GLU A 70 -22.78 1.52 -19.31
C GLU A 70 -22.53 0.16 -19.98
N GLU A 71 -23.51 -0.76 -19.94
CA GLU A 71 -23.35 -2.15 -20.44
C GLU A 71 -22.99 -2.23 -21.95
N GLU A 72 -23.17 -1.13 -22.68
CA GLU A 72 -22.89 -1.00 -24.11
C GLU A 72 -21.44 -0.53 -24.42
N GLU A 73 -20.65 -0.14 -23.40
CA GLU A 73 -19.27 0.39 -23.54
C GLU A 73 -18.17 -0.66 -23.27
N TRP A 74 -18.50 -1.95 -23.43
CA TRP A 74 -17.65 -3.09 -23.03
C TRP A 74 -16.51 -3.43 -23.99
N ASP A 75 -16.32 -2.67 -25.05
CA ASP A 75 -15.25 -2.88 -26.05
C ASP A 75 -13.84 -2.81 -25.44
N ILE A 76 -13.71 -2.24 -24.23
CA ILE A 76 -12.46 -2.22 -23.45
C ILE A 76 -12.12 -3.62 -22.89
N MET A 77 -13.10 -4.47 -22.61
CA MET A 77 -12.85 -5.84 -22.12
C MET A 77 -12.54 -6.83 -23.23
N ASP A 78 -12.78 -6.45 -24.49
CA ASP A 78 -12.46 -7.30 -25.62
C ASP A 78 -10.96 -7.58 -25.71
N GLY A 79 -10.66 -8.85 -26.02
CA GLY A 79 -9.29 -9.35 -26.07
C GLY A 79 -8.53 -9.29 -24.73
N TRP A 80 -9.23 -9.34 -23.60
CA TRP A 80 -8.63 -9.42 -22.26
C TRP A 80 -7.49 -10.44 -22.18
N ASP A 81 -7.71 -11.66 -22.68
CA ASP A 81 -6.70 -12.72 -22.67
C ASP A 81 -5.47 -12.31 -23.50
N SER A 82 -5.67 -11.73 -24.69
CA SER A 82 -4.59 -11.23 -25.55
C SER A 82 -3.80 -10.10 -24.87
N LYS A 83 -4.47 -9.18 -24.18
CA LYS A 83 -3.82 -8.10 -23.42
C LYS A 83 -3.01 -8.64 -22.24
N CYS A 84 -3.57 -9.60 -21.51
CA CYS A 84 -2.86 -10.29 -20.42
C CYS A 84 -1.64 -11.04 -20.94
N ASP A 85 -1.77 -11.78 -22.06
CA ASP A 85 -0.67 -12.51 -22.67
C ASP A 85 0.44 -11.57 -23.16
N PHE A 86 0.06 -10.44 -23.77
CA PHE A 86 1.01 -9.39 -24.14
C PHE A 86 1.75 -8.84 -22.92
N LEU A 87 1.03 -8.46 -21.87
CA LEU A 87 1.59 -7.91 -20.64
C LEU A 87 2.52 -8.90 -19.92
N ASN A 88 2.14 -10.19 -19.88
CA ASN A 88 2.99 -11.27 -19.36
C ASN A 88 4.28 -11.42 -20.19
N GLY A 89 4.20 -11.27 -21.52
CA GLY A 89 5.35 -11.35 -22.41
C GLY A 89 6.26 -10.11 -22.38
N TRP A 90 5.68 -8.92 -22.19
CA TRP A 90 6.38 -7.64 -22.28
C TRP A 90 7.13 -7.28 -21.01
N ILE A 91 6.43 -7.29 -19.87
CA ILE A 91 6.98 -6.84 -18.58
C ILE A 91 7.52 -8.05 -17.79
N GLY A 92 7.23 -9.28 -18.24
CA GLY A 92 7.36 -10.44 -17.38
C GLY A 92 6.51 -10.27 -16.12
N LEU A 93 5.35 -9.61 -16.28
CA LEU A 93 4.49 -9.18 -15.18
C LEU A 93 4.35 -10.37 -14.23
N PRO A 94 4.95 -10.29 -13.03
CA PRO A 94 4.71 -11.33 -12.06
C PRO A 94 3.21 -11.32 -11.79
N THR A 95 2.66 -12.44 -11.34
CA THR A 95 1.29 -12.49 -10.81
C THR A 95 1.03 -11.47 -9.68
N GLU A 96 2.08 -10.78 -9.23
CA GLU A 96 2.20 -9.90 -8.10
C GLU A 96 3.20 -8.78 -8.46
N ILE A 97 2.74 -7.54 -8.64
CA ILE A 97 3.63 -6.39 -8.84
C ILE A 97 4.00 -5.81 -7.49
N PRO A 98 5.27 -5.75 -7.09
CA PRO A 98 5.63 -5.16 -5.80
C PRO A 98 5.34 -3.65 -5.79
N ILE A 99 4.55 -3.20 -4.82
CA ILE A 99 4.50 -1.80 -4.37
C ILE A 99 5.55 -1.69 -3.25
N SER A 100 6.71 -1.14 -3.58
CA SER A 100 7.80 -0.99 -2.63
C SER A 100 7.60 0.22 -1.69
N GLY A 101 6.87 0.04 -0.59
CA GLY A 101 6.87 1.03 0.50
C GLY A 101 6.40 2.44 0.07
N GLU A 102 7.16 3.47 0.49
CA GLU A 102 6.89 4.89 0.19
C GLU A 102 7.06 5.28 -1.29
N SER A 103 7.46 4.36 -2.17
CA SER A 103 7.68 4.67 -3.57
C SER A 103 6.36 4.92 -4.30
N ASP A 104 6.39 5.91 -5.19
CA ASP A 104 5.34 6.18 -6.18
C ASP A 104 4.92 4.88 -6.91
N ILE A 105 3.69 4.86 -7.42
CA ILE A 105 3.24 3.78 -8.32
C ILE A 105 4.22 3.72 -9.49
N SER A 106 4.79 2.54 -9.72
CA SER A 106 5.72 2.36 -10.83
C SER A 106 5.05 2.68 -12.16
N GLU A 107 5.74 3.36 -13.08
CA GLU A 107 5.26 3.63 -14.43
C GLU A 107 4.80 2.36 -15.15
N GLU A 108 5.40 1.21 -14.83
CA GLU A 108 5.02 -0.10 -15.34
C GLU A 108 3.58 -0.49 -14.97
N ILE A 109 3.13 -0.19 -13.74
CA ILE A 109 1.75 -0.44 -13.28
C ILE A 109 0.78 0.46 -14.05
N VAL A 110 1.10 1.75 -14.14
CA VAL A 110 0.27 2.72 -14.87
C VAL A 110 0.15 2.28 -16.32
N THR A 111 1.26 1.95 -16.97
CA THR A 111 1.28 1.49 -18.37
C THR A 111 0.50 0.20 -18.55
N ALA A 112 0.64 -0.78 -17.64
CA ALA A 112 -0.11 -2.02 -17.70
C ALA A 112 -1.61 -1.79 -17.60
N LEU A 113 -2.06 -0.94 -16.67
CA LEU A 113 -3.46 -0.59 -16.52
C LEU A 113 -3.99 0.20 -17.72
N THR A 114 -3.18 1.11 -18.28
CA THR A 114 -3.53 1.83 -19.51
C THR A 114 -3.76 0.85 -20.67
N ILE A 115 -2.86 -0.12 -20.86
CA ILE A 115 -3.01 -1.18 -21.87
C ILE A 115 -4.30 -1.98 -21.65
N LEU A 116 -4.60 -2.34 -20.40
CA LEU A 116 -5.85 -3.04 -20.07
C LEU A 116 -7.08 -2.20 -20.41
N CYS A 117 -7.01 -0.88 -20.24
CA CYS A 117 -8.09 0.07 -20.51
C CYS A 117 -8.23 0.49 -21.98
N LEU A 118 -7.33 0.11 -22.89
CA LEU A 118 -7.47 0.42 -24.31
C LEU A 118 -8.64 -0.34 -24.94
N GLU A 119 -9.31 0.24 -25.95
CA GLU A 119 -10.19 -0.55 -26.82
C GLU A 119 -9.39 -1.65 -27.53
N TYR A 120 -10.01 -2.81 -27.77
CA TYR A 120 -9.28 -3.95 -28.36
C TYR A 120 -8.68 -3.65 -29.73
N GLU A 121 -9.38 -2.92 -30.60
CA GLU A 121 -8.86 -2.56 -31.92
C GLU A 121 -7.66 -1.60 -31.82
N ALA A 122 -7.68 -0.66 -30.88
CA ALA A 122 -6.53 0.20 -30.58
C ALA A 122 -5.35 -0.64 -30.05
N PHE A 123 -5.58 -1.53 -29.09
CA PHE A 123 -4.57 -2.45 -28.59
C PHE A 123 -3.97 -3.31 -29.70
N LYS A 124 -4.80 -3.89 -30.57
CA LYS A 124 -4.36 -4.76 -31.67
C LYS A 124 -3.55 -3.99 -32.71
N SER A 125 -4.01 -2.80 -33.10
CA SER A 125 -3.28 -1.93 -34.04
C SER A 125 -1.91 -1.55 -33.49
N ILE A 126 -1.82 -1.21 -32.20
CA ILE A 126 -0.59 -0.74 -31.57
C ILE A 126 0.38 -1.91 -31.33
N PHE A 127 -0.09 -3.00 -30.70
CA PHE A 127 0.79 -4.01 -30.12
C PHE A 127 0.89 -5.34 -30.88
N ILE A 128 -0.05 -5.63 -31.80
CA ILE A 128 -0.09 -6.90 -32.54
C ILE A 128 0.27 -6.71 -34.01
N GLU A 129 -0.26 -5.66 -34.64
CA GLU A 129 -0.13 -5.44 -36.09
C GLU A 129 1.10 -4.64 -36.49
N GLU A 130 1.55 -3.68 -35.67
CA GLU A 130 2.84 -3.01 -35.88
C GLU A 130 4.00 -3.94 -35.50
N GLU A 131 5.06 -3.96 -36.32
CA GLU A 131 6.24 -4.76 -36.00
C GLU A 131 6.78 -4.32 -34.62
N PRO A 132 6.92 -5.24 -33.64
CA PRO A 132 7.21 -4.93 -32.23
C PRO A 132 8.61 -4.32 -31.97
N GLY A 133 9.30 -3.84 -33.00
CA GLY A 133 10.66 -3.34 -32.94
C GLY A 133 10.81 -1.88 -32.48
N ILE A 134 9.76 -1.05 -32.48
CA ILE A 134 9.89 0.40 -32.21
C ILE A 134 8.61 1.00 -31.61
N LEU A 135 8.01 0.39 -30.59
CA LEU A 135 7.14 1.15 -29.71
C LEU A 135 8.02 1.88 -28.71
N GLU A 136 8.34 3.15 -28.99
CA GLU A 136 8.84 4.04 -27.95
C GLU A 136 7.78 4.10 -26.84
N LYS A 137 8.19 4.00 -25.56
CA LYS A 137 7.29 4.07 -24.38
C LYS A 137 6.30 5.24 -24.49
N ASP A 138 6.69 6.31 -25.17
CA ASP A 138 5.93 7.54 -25.40
C ASP A 138 4.67 7.36 -26.27
N VAL A 139 4.59 6.32 -27.13
CA VAL A 139 3.43 6.10 -28.02
C VAL A 139 2.21 5.58 -27.24
N VAL A 140 2.45 4.80 -26.17
CA VAL A 140 1.36 4.23 -25.33
C VAL A 140 0.70 5.32 -24.48
N LEU A 141 1.45 6.38 -24.12
CA LEU A 141 0.93 7.53 -23.37
C LEU A 141 0.29 8.60 -24.27
N GLY A 142 0.44 8.49 -25.59
CA GLY A 142 -0.18 9.39 -26.58
C GLY A 142 -1.71 9.31 -26.65
N GLY A 143 -2.33 8.32 -25.99
CA GLY A 143 -3.79 8.17 -25.82
C GLY A 143 -4.46 9.21 -24.91
N GLY A 144 -3.67 10.10 -24.30
CA GLY A 144 -4.15 11.34 -23.69
C GLY A 144 -4.53 11.20 -22.21
N ASP A 145 -4.44 12.35 -21.52
CA ASP A 145 -4.76 12.60 -20.10
C ASP A 145 -6.07 11.92 -19.61
N PHE A 146 -6.97 11.58 -20.52
CA PHE A 146 -8.21 10.87 -20.24
C PHE A 146 -8.00 9.41 -19.78
N LEU A 147 -7.21 8.60 -20.50
CA LEU A 147 -6.99 7.20 -20.13
C LEU A 147 -6.17 7.08 -18.85
N GLU A 148 -5.17 7.94 -18.70
CA GLU A 148 -4.40 8.08 -17.47
C GLU A 148 -5.30 8.49 -16.30
N GLY A 149 -6.20 9.46 -16.52
CA GLY A 149 -7.22 9.87 -15.55
C GLY A 149 -8.15 8.73 -15.13
N LEU A 150 -8.59 7.89 -16.06
CA LEU A 150 -9.42 6.71 -15.78
C LEU A 150 -8.65 5.67 -14.96
N VAL A 151 -7.44 5.31 -15.37
CA VAL A 151 -6.59 4.35 -14.63
C VAL A 151 -6.38 4.83 -13.20
N CYS A 152 -6.03 6.10 -13.03
CA CYS A 152 -5.85 6.73 -11.73
C CYS A 152 -7.13 6.67 -10.89
N ALA A 153 -8.30 6.97 -11.47
CA ALA A 153 -9.58 6.90 -10.78
C ALA A 153 -9.92 5.47 -10.33
N GLY A 154 -9.61 4.46 -11.14
CA GLY A 154 -9.80 3.05 -10.80
C GLY A 154 -8.89 2.59 -9.66
N LEU A 155 -7.63 3.05 -9.67
CA LEU A 155 -6.67 2.77 -8.59
C LEU A 155 -7.09 3.41 -7.26
N LEU A 156 -7.57 4.66 -7.29
CA LEU A 156 -8.08 5.34 -6.10
C LEU A 156 -9.33 4.64 -5.54
N GLU A 157 -10.21 4.11 -6.38
CA GLU A 157 -11.37 3.36 -5.91
C GLU A 157 -10.98 2.05 -5.22
N VAL A 158 -10.01 1.31 -5.77
CA VAL A 158 -9.50 0.11 -5.12
C VAL A 158 -8.80 0.45 -3.81
N TRP A 159 -7.99 1.51 -3.80
CA TRP A 159 -7.40 2.03 -2.58
C TRP A 159 -8.45 2.33 -1.51
N GLU A 160 -9.51 3.07 -1.87
CA GLU A 160 -10.56 3.48 -0.93
C GLU A 160 -11.30 2.26 -0.35
N ARG A 161 -11.60 1.29 -1.21
CA ARG A 161 -12.25 0.03 -0.82
C ARG A 161 -11.37 -0.76 0.15
N ARG A 162 -10.09 -0.96 -0.19
CA ARG A 162 -9.13 -1.70 0.64
C ARG A 162 -8.87 -0.98 1.96
N ARG A 163 -8.77 0.36 1.97
CA ARG A 163 -8.66 1.17 3.19
C ARG A 163 -9.85 0.96 4.11
N LYS A 164 -11.09 0.93 3.58
CA LYS A 164 -12.30 0.63 4.36
C LYS A 164 -12.32 -0.79 4.92
N GLU A 165 -11.79 -1.76 4.17
CA GLU A 165 -11.72 -3.17 4.59
C GLU A 165 -10.66 -3.42 5.68
N TYR A 166 -9.55 -2.66 5.67
CA TYR A 166 -8.46 -2.80 6.65
C TYR A 166 -8.89 -2.54 8.10
N GLY A 167 -9.96 -1.77 8.28
CA GLY A 167 -10.54 -1.50 9.58
C GLY A 167 -9.63 -0.66 10.48
N VAL A 168 -9.89 -0.75 11.79
CA VAL A 168 -9.30 0.13 12.82
C VAL A 168 -7.98 -0.44 13.33
N GLU A 169 -7.03 0.44 13.69
CA GLU A 169 -5.76 0.05 14.31
C GLU A 169 -5.98 -0.88 15.52
N PRO A 170 -5.26 -2.02 15.60
CA PRO A 170 -5.35 -2.91 16.75
C PRO A 170 -4.97 -2.23 18.07
N LYS A 171 -5.89 -2.19 19.03
CA LYS A 171 -5.68 -1.55 20.35
C LYS A 171 -5.06 -2.46 21.43
N GLU A 172 -4.91 -3.75 21.15
CA GLU A 172 -4.42 -4.72 22.15
C GLU A 172 -2.96 -4.48 22.54
N GLN A 173 -2.68 -4.41 23.85
CA GLN A 173 -1.31 -4.29 24.38
C GLN A 173 -0.70 -5.68 24.66
N THR A 174 -0.53 -6.45 23.59
CA THR A 174 0.14 -7.76 23.62
C THR A 174 1.21 -7.81 22.54
N SER A 175 2.16 -8.74 22.63
CA SER A 175 3.17 -8.93 21.57
C SER A 175 2.54 -9.21 20.20
N ARG A 176 1.39 -9.89 20.17
CA ARG A 176 0.61 -10.10 18.94
C ARG A 176 -0.10 -8.83 18.48
N GLY A 177 -0.59 -8.01 19.42
CA GLY A 177 -1.13 -6.69 19.14
C GLY A 177 -0.09 -5.74 18.56
N ASP A 178 1.14 -5.77 19.07
CA ASP A 178 2.28 -5.01 18.53
C ASP A 178 2.62 -5.44 17.10
N ILE A 179 2.72 -6.76 16.85
CA ILE A 179 2.94 -7.32 15.51
C ILE A 179 1.82 -6.86 14.55
N ALA A 180 0.56 -6.97 14.97
CA ALA A 180 -0.59 -6.58 14.17
C ALA A 180 -0.57 -5.07 13.84
N ARG A 181 -0.17 -4.21 14.80
CA ARG A 181 0.00 -2.77 14.55
C ARG A 181 1.10 -2.46 13.56
N VAL A 182 2.24 -3.14 13.65
CA VAL A 182 3.35 -2.95 12.71
C VAL A 182 2.90 -3.28 11.29
N ILE A 183 2.25 -4.43 11.10
CA ILE A 183 1.70 -4.84 9.80
C ILE A 183 0.64 -3.84 9.31
N TRP A 184 -0.32 -3.47 10.18
CA TRP A 184 -1.37 -2.50 9.86
C TRP A 184 -0.81 -1.15 9.40
N ARG A 185 0.18 -0.58 10.10
CA ARG A 185 0.81 0.68 9.71
C ARG A 185 1.59 0.56 8.41
N GLU A 186 2.32 -0.55 8.26
CA GLU A 186 3.12 -0.79 7.06
C GLU A 186 2.26 -0.96 5.81
N GLU A 187 1.15 -1.70 5.91
CA GLU A 187 0.20 -1.89 4.81
C GLU A 187 -0.62 -0.61 4.55
N GLY A 188 -1.07 0.08 5.61
CA GLY A 188 -1.74 1.37 5.51
C GLY A 188 -0.86 2.44 4.86
N GLY A 189 0.40 2.55 5.28
CA GLY A 189 1.36 3.49 4.69
C GLY A 189 1.64 3.22 3.20
N ARG A 190 1.53 1.97 2.75
CA ARG A 190 1.65 1.63 1.32
C ARG A 190 0.41 1.95 0.52
N LEU A 191 -0.77 1.70 1.09
CA LEU A 191 -2.01 2.17 0.48
C LEU A 191 -1.93 3.69 0.31
N GLU A 192 -1.47 4.42 1.32
CA GLU A 192 -1.28 5.87 1.21
C GLU A 192 -0.20 6.25 0.18
N GLY A 193 0.91 5.52 0.12
CA GLY A 193 1.93 5.67 -0.92
C GLY A 193 1.36 5.48 -2.33
N MET A 194 0.48 4.50 -2.51
CA MET A 194 -0.24 4.27 -3.76
C MET A 194 -1.15 5.46 -4.09
N ARG A 195 -1.95 5.98 -3.14
CA ARG A 195 -2.77 7.19 -3.34
C ARG A 195 -1.90 8.37 -3.77
N ARG A 196 -0.81 8.66 -3.04
CA ARG A 196 0.10 9.76 -3.38
C ARG A 196 0.71 9.59 -4.77
N GLY A 197 1.15 8.37 -5.10
CA GLY A 197 1.66 8.05 -6.44
C GLY A 197 0.64 8.32 -7.54
N VAL A 198 -0.63 7.95 -7.34
CA VAL A 198 -1.71 8.30 -8.28
C VAL A 198 -1.88 9.82 -8.40
N LEU A 199 -1.97 10.52 -7.28
CA LEU A 199 -2.21 11.97 -7.26
C LEU A 199 -1.08 12.75 -7.95
N LYS A 200 0.16 12.30 -7.77
CA LYS A 200 1.34 12.80 -8.47
C LYS A 200 1.26 12.62 -9.97
N VAL A 201 0.89 11.42 -10.42
CA VAL A 201 0.68 11.13 -11.85
C VAL A 201 -0.38 12.07 -12.44
N LEU A 202 -1.44 12.35 -11.68
CA LEU A 202 -2.48 13.32 -12.08
C LEU A 202 -2.04 14.80 -12.02
N GLY A 203 -0.81 15.10 -11.60
CA GLY A 203 -0.35 16.48 -11.38
C GLY A 203 -1.13 17.22 -10.30
N ARG A 204 -1.71 16.50 -9.33
CA ARG A 204 -2.51 17.02 -8.21
C ARG A 204 -1.74 17.02 -6.89
N GLU A 205 -0.41 17.00 -6.95
CA GLU A 205 0.43 17.18 -5.77
C GLU A 205 0.14 18.55 -5.13
N GLU A 206 -0.25 18.55 -3.85
CA GLU A 206 -0.14 19.67 -2.89
C GLU A 206 -1.33 20.66 -2.69
N GLU A 207 -2.54 20.18 -2.40
CA GLU A 207 -3.47 20.94 -1.54
C GLU A 207 -3.96 20.15 -0.29
N ASP A 208 -4.11 18.82 -0.37
CA ASP A 208 -4.64 17.99 0.74
C ASP A 208 -3.75 17.92 1.99
N ASP A 209 -2.41 17.94 1.87
CA ASP A 209 -1.51 17.82 3.04
C ASP A 209 -1.65 18.98 4.03
N LYS A 210 -2.26 20.10 3.63
CA LYS A 210 -2.57 21.22 4.54
C LYS A 210 -3.93 21.12 5.19
N GLU A 211 -4.92 20.50 4.53
CA GLU A 211 -6.27 20.37 5.09
C GLU A 211 -6.32 19.24 6.14
N GLU A 212 -5.62 18.12 5.93
CA GLU A 212 -5.56 17.04 6.94
C GLU A 212 -4.77 17.45 8.19
N GLU A 213 -3.71 18.26 8.07
CA GLU A 213 -3.00 18.83 9.24
C GLU A 213 -3.88 19.82 10.04
N GLU A 214 -4.72 20.61 9.36
CA GLU A 214 -5.65 21.54 10.03
C GLU A 214 -6.79 20.80 10.77
N GLU A 215 -7.32 19.70 10.22
CA GLU A 215 -8.36 18.90 10.91
C GLU A 215 -7.82 18.14 12.13
N GLU A 216 -6.59 17.60 12.09
CA GLU A 216 -5.99 16.95 13.27
C GLU A 216 -5.68 17.94 14.39
N GLU A 217 -5.22 19.17 14.07
CA GLU A 217 -5.02 20.23 15.07
C GLU A 217 -6.35 20.66 15.73
N GLU A 218 -7.46 20.75 14.98
CA GLU A 218 -8.77 21.09 15.54
C GLU A 218 -9.32 19.98 16.47
N GLU A 219 -9.15 18.70 16.13
CA GLU A 219 -9.56 17.58 17.00
C GLU A 219 -8.73 17.48 18.29
N GLU A 220 -7.42 17.78 18.24
CA GLU A 220 -6.58 17.83 19.44
C GLU A 220 -6.99 18.99 20.36
N GLU A 221 -7.26 20.18 19.79
CA GLU A 221 -7.76 21.33 20.58
C GLU A 221 -9.12 21.05 21.23
N GLU A 222 -10.05 20.35 20.55
CA GLU A 222 -11.36 20.04 21.10
C GLU A 222 -11.25 19.04 22.28
N LYS A 223 -10.39 18.02 22.17
CA LYS A 223 -10.12 17.09 23.28
C LYS A 223 -9.49 17.78 24.49
N GLU A 224 -8.52 18.67 24.28
CA GLU A 224 -7.91 19.41 25.40
C GLU A 224 -8.95 20.27 26.13
N ARG A 225 -9.89 20.90 25.40
CA ARG A 225 -10.98 21.68 26.01
C ARG A 225 -11.96 20.82 26.80
N GLU A 226 -12.33 19.64 26.29
CA GLU A 226 -13.19 18.71 27.02
C GLU A 226 -12.53 18.22 28.33
N ASP A 227 -11.23 17.90 28.28
CA ASP A 227 -10.46 17.48 29.45
C ASP A 227 -10.30 18.60 30.50
N GLU A 228 -10.19 19.87 30.08
CA GLU A 228 -10.18 21.02 30.99
C GLU A 228 -11.55 21.25 31.64
N GLU A 229 -12.64 21.16 30.87
CA GLU A 229 -14.00 21.30 31.41
C GLU A 229 -14.34 20.20 32.43
N GLU A 230 -13.91 18.95 32.22
CA GLU A 230 -14.12 17.88 33.20
C GLU A 230 -13.35 18.16 34.50
N LYS A 231 -12.09 18.61 34.41
CA LYS A 231 -11.29 18.97 35.60
C LYS A 231 -11.92 20.11 36.40
N GLU A 232 -12.45 21.15 35.73
CA GLU A 232 -13.13 22.25 36.44
C GLU A 232 -14.40 21.77 37.18
N LYS A 233 -15.19 20.88 36.56
CA LYS A 233 -16.39 20.28 37.19
C LYS A 233 -16.02 19.40 38.40
N GLU A 234 -14.92 18.65 38.34
CA GLU A 234 -14.40 17.90 39.48
C GLU A 234 -13.94 18.82 40.62
N GLU A 235 -13.25 19.92 40.32
CA GLU A 235 -12.85 20.89 41.34
C GLU A 235 -14.03 21.61 42.02
N GLU A 236 -15.07 21.97 41.26
CA GLU A 236 -16.28 22.59 41.83
C GLU A 236 -17.05 21.63 42.75
N THR A 237 -17.16 20.36 42.36
CA THR A 237 -17.82 19.34 43.19
C THR A 237 -17.03 19.05 44.49
N GLU A 238 -15.70 19.10 44.46
CA GLU A 238 -14.87 18.98 45.66
C GLU A 238 -14.98 20.20 46.59
N LYS A 239 -15.12 21.42 46.04
CA LYS A 239 -15.35 22.65 46.81
C LYS A 239 -16.76 22.70 47.41
N GLY A 240 -17.77 22.17 46.71
CA GLY A 240 -19.16 22.09 47.17
C GLY A 240 -19.38 21.13 48.35
N THR A 241 -18.69 19.98 48.34
CA THR A 241 -18.82 18.96 49.41
C THR A 241 -18.12 19.34 50.72
N LYS A 242 -17.11 20.22 50.70
CA LYS A 242 -16.45 20.73 51.92
C LYS A 242 -17.29 21.75 52.72
N ARG A 243 -18.45 22.19 52.21
CA ARG A 243 -19.30 23.22 52.86
C ARG A 243 -20.43 22.67 53.75
N ILE A 244 -20.63 21.36 53.80
CA ILE A 244 -21.69 20.71 54.61
C ILE A 244 -21.05 19.87 55.72
N LYS A 245 -20.50 20.52 56.74
CA LYS A 245 -20.18 19.93 58.05
C LYS A 245 -19.74 21.04 59.00
N LEU A 246 -20.70 21.82 59.45
CA LEU A 246 -20.63 22.61 60.68
C LEU A 246 -22.05 23.09 60.96
N TRP A 247 -22.50 22.87 62.19
CA TRP A 247 -23.83 23.06 62.77
C TRP A 247 -24.78 21.86 62.64
#